data_AF-A0A847IES5-F1
#
_entry.id   AF-A0A847IES5-F1
#
_cell.length_a   1.000
_cell.length_b   1.000
_cell.length_c   1.000
_cell.angle_alpha   90.00
_cell.angle_beta   90.00
_cell.angle_gamma   90.00
#
_symmetry.space_group_name_H-M   'P 1'
#
loop_
_entity.id
_entity.type
_entity.pdbx_description
1 polymer ?
#
loop_
_entity_poly.entity_id
_entity_poly.type
_entity_poly.pdbx_seq_one_letter_code
_entity_poly.pdbx_strand_id
1 'polypeptide(L)'
;MRNSVIAAAGAAVLVVVVLVLGLTGAVLPSTKGAAQPNETTRALQEINTAATALAEAPAATYSGRITQTIGSTSGETTVTDLTVTAAGTVSGKVQQRSGGTAQLIQIAGKTFVKGEEAFWRTRERPKQPAGVTVETPAANKWVVVEESFLGIDLRAALRPSRMGLNLSQQDTALGNTELSGTPTGPIGATPDRRIGTGNDPIGVSEVDVDENDGGVPGDRRFLAGKLTIGVDGGGNAVAVRGPLGGGFGGGDGAVAEADLTIKALDAGATRSIYTKIKSDLEAGKLGAWNVTIADPPGSLDCTPGASCVIGYTLNNTVPDLTSGTVIVDLHSSFKKNNVEFNTCTAKQDIPINAGARISCQVPYGPPADVDALTRFRVDVNGELDPAFLTQAVEQGQKISETPATWTPTSSKATPEARRYHLQVAVAPSNYVYTLNDFAFDGRETDGTLLLVYGPGYDAHVNGPVLDASWEGTEQLVAQARDAKRAAGDTPVRMVFAEPRAADAMRATLDANGVTGVEVVTVPAVVRS
;
A
#
# COMPACT_ATOMS: atom_id res chain seq x y z
N MET A 1 -32.83 -38.15 90.16
CA MET A 1 -32.73 -36.71 89.83
C MET A 1 -31.74 -36.64 88.66
N ARG A 2 -32.18 -36.65 87.38
CA ARG A 2 -32.80 -35.55 86.59
C ARG A 2 -32.05 -34.22 86.78
N ASN A 3 -31.55 -33.50 85.78
CA ASN A 3 -31.37 -33.67 84.33
C ASN A 3 -30.50 -32.47 83.93
N SER A 4 -29.27 -32.68 83.47
CA SER A 4 -28.40 -31.58 82.99
C SER A 4 -27.44 -32.07 81.90
N VAL A 5 -28.03 -32.55 80.80
CA VAL A 5 -27.32 -32.80 79.53
C VAL A 5 -28.25 -32.42 78.36
N ILE A 6 -28.67 -31.15 78.29
CA ILE A 6 -29.32 -30.59 77.10
C ILE A 6 -28.84 -29.15 76.95
N ALA A 7 -27.60 -28.97 76.47
CA ALA A 7 -27.11 -27.65 76.06
C ALA A 7 -25.96 -27.70 75.04
N ALA A 8 -25.30 -28.84 74.82
CA ALA A 8 -24.15 -28.93 73.92
C ALA A 8 -24.42 -29.57 72.54
N ALA A 9 -25.61 -30.15 72.31
CA ALA A 9 -25.92 -30.82 71.04
C ALA A 9 -26.67 -29.93 70.01
N GLY A 10 -27.27 -28.82 70.44
CA GLY A 10 -28.05 -27.94 69.55
C GLY A 10 -27.22 -26.96 68.72
N ALA A 11 -26.04 -26.56 69.20
CA ALA A 11 -25.18 -25.59 68.51
C ALA A 11 -24.31 -26.24 67.41
N ALA A 12 -23.92 -27.50 67.57
CA ALA A 12 -23.09 -28.20 66.57
C ALA A 12 -23.88 -28.60 65.32
N VAL A 13 -25.17 -28.97 65.47
CA VAL A 13 -26.02 -29.36 64.33
C VAL A 13 -26.45 -28.14 63.50
N LEU A 14 -26.67 -26.98 64.13
CA LEU A 14 -27.05 -25.76 63.42
C LEU A 14 -25.86 -25.13 62.66
N VAL A 15 -24.64 -25.23 63.20
CA VAL A 15 -23.43 -24.77 62.48
C VAL A 15 -23.10 -25.70 61.30
N VAL A 16 -23.30 -27.02 61.43
CA VAL A 16 -23.08 -27.95 60.30
C VAL A 16 -24.17 -27.82 59.23
N VAL A 17 -25.43 -27.58 59.59
CA VAL A 17 -26.50 -27.34 58.60
C VAL A 17 -26.35 -25.98 57.91
N VAL A 18 -25.87 -24.93 58.59
CA VAL A 18 -25.56 -23.64 57.95
C VAL A 18 -24.27 -23.68 57.14
N LEU A 19 -23.26 -24.49 57.51
CA LEU A 19 -22.08 -24.73 56.65
C LEU A 19 -22.41 -25.61 55.43
N VAL A 20 -23.27 -26.63 55.57
CA VAL A 20 -23.69 -27.48 54.44
C VAL A 20 -24.65 -26.72 53.52
N LEU A 21 -25.53 -25.87 54.04
CA LEU A 21 -26.37 -24.98 53.22
C LEU A 21 -25.60 -23.75 52.69
N GLY A 22 -24.53 -23.32 53.36
CA GLY A 22 -23.61 -22.28 52.87
C GLY A 22 -22.62 -22.77 51.81
N LEU A 23 -22.23 -24.05 51.86
CA LEU A 23 -21.39 -24.70 50.85
C LEU A 23 -22.18 -25.26 49.67
N THR A 24 -23.48 -25.54 49.83
CA THR A 24 -24.38 -25.92 48.72
C THR A 24 -25.16 -24.73 48.14
N GLY A 25 -25.15 -23.59 48.83
CA GLY A 25 -25.65 -22.29 48.38
C GLY A 25 -24.65 -21.48 47.53
N ALA A 26 -23.50 -22.07 47.19
CA ALA A 26 -22.83 -21.68 45.96
C ALA A 26 -23.76 -22.14 44.83
N VAL A 27 -24.61 -21.22 44.36
CA VAL A 27 -25.18 -21.30 43.01
C VAL A 27 -23.96 -21.35 42.09
N LEU A 28 -23.40 -22.54 41.87
CA LEU A 28 -22.64 -22.81 40.68
C LEU A 28 -23.63 -22.51 39.56
N PRO A 29 -23.41 -21.45 38.76
CA PRO A 29 -24.30 -21.18 37.65
C PRO A 29 -24.37 -22.48 36.85
N SER A 30 -25.59 -22.99 36.68
CA SER A 30 -25.85 -24.17 35.88
C SER A 30 -25.25 -23.93 34.49
N THR A 31 -24.07 -24.48 34.22
CA THR A 31 -23.43 -24.51 32.90
C THR A 31 -24.10 -25.59 32.05
N LYS A 32 -25.42 -25.54 31.94
CA LYS A 32 -26.14 -26.18 30.83
C LYS A 32 -26.03 -25.24 29.64
N GLY A 33 -24.83 -25.21 29.06
CA GLY A 33 -24.48 -24.46 27.87
C GLY A 33 -23.09 -24.91 27.43
N ALA A 34 -22.88 -25.04 26.12
CA ALA A 34 -21.53 -25.25 25.60
C ALA A 34 -20.63 -24.09 26.05
N ALA A 35 -19.40 -24.38 26.45
CA ALA A 35 -18.42 -23.35 26.76
C ALA A 35 -18.28 -22.42 25.56
N GLN A 36 -18.64 -21.15 25.73
CA GLN A 36 -18.46 -20.13 24.70
C GLN A 36 -17.18 -19.34 24.96
N PRO A 37 -16.49 -18.87 23.91
CA PRO A 37 -15.39 -17.93 24.08
C PRO A 37 -15.87 -16.69 24.85
N ASN A 38 -14.98 -16.09 25.65
CA ASN A 38 -15.27 -14.82 26.30
C ASN A 38 -15.46 -13.68 25.28
N GLU A 39 -15.93 -12.54 25.77
CA GLU A 39 -16.31 -11.40 24.93
C GLU A 39 -15.17 -10.90 24.03
N THR A 40 -13.97 -10.74 24.58
CA THR A 40 -12.80 -10.27 23.83
C THR A 40 -12.38 -11.26 22.74
N THR A 41 -12.46 -12.56 23.01
CA THR A 41 -12.18 -13.61 22.02
C THR A 41 -13.22 -13.61 20.90
N ARG A 42 -14.51 -13.47 21.23
CA ARG A 42 -15.57 -13.38 20.21
C ARG A 42 -15.41 -12.11 19.36
N ALA A 43 -15.12 -10.96 19.98
CA ALA A 43 -14.88 -9.72 19.26
C ALA A 43 -13.70 -9.86 18.28
N LEU A 44 -12.60 -10.50 18.69
CA LEU A 44 -11.49 -10.77 17.79
C LEU A 44 -11.87 -11.74 16.66
N GLN A 45 -12.67 -12.78 16.92
CA GLN A 45 -13.13 -13.70 15.88
C GLN A 45 -13.98 -12.99 14.81
N GLU A 46 -14.85 -12.06 15.23
CA GLU A 46 -15.66 -11.25 14.32
C GLU A 46 -14.80 -10.28 13.51
N ILE A 47 -13.86 -9.58 14.17
CA ILE A 47 -12.89 -8.72 13.46
C ILE A 47 -12.07 -9.53 12.46
N ASN A 48 -11.60 -10.73 12.85
CA ASN A 48 -10.82 -11.60 11.97
C ASN A 48 -11.64 -12.07 10.76
N THR A 49 -12.94 -12.35 10.94
CA THR A 49 -13.85 -12.72 9.84
C THR A 49 -14.00 -11.55 8.86
N ALA A 50 -14.24 -10.34 9.36
CA ALA A 50 -14.32 -9.14 8.53
C ALA A 50 -12.98 -8.82 7.84
N ALA A 51 -11.87 -9.03 8.55
CA ALA A 51 -10.51 -8.83 8.06
C ALA A 51 -10.18 -9.75 6.90
N THR A 52 -10.42 -11.06 7.03
CA THR A 52 -10.11 -12.04 5.98
C THR A 52 -11.06 -11.88 4.79
N ALA A 53 -12.36 -11.64 5.03
CA ALA A 53 -13.32 -11.35 3.96
C ALA A 53 -12.90 -10.16 3.11
N LEU A 54 -12.46 -9.05 3.73
CA LEU A 54 -11.91 -7.91 3.00
C LEU A 54 -10.57 -8.26 2.33
N ALA A 55 -9.70 -8.99 3.02
CA ALA A 55 -8.38 -9.33 2.50
C ALA A 55 -8.40 -10.22 1.26
N GLU A 56 -9.43 -11.04 1.14
CA GLU A 56 -9.65 -11.97 0.04
C GLU A 56 -10.46 -11.37 -1.12
N ALA A 57 -11.02 -10.17 -0.93
CA ALA A 57 -11.78 -9.50 -1.96
C ALA A 57 -10.88 -9.16 -3.19
N PRO A 58 -11.31 -9.49 -4.42
CA PRO A 58 -10.61 -9.12 -5.66
C PRO A 58 -10.30 -7.62 -5.79
N ALA A 59 -11.18 -6.78 -5.23
CA ALA A 59 -11.00 -5.35 -5.08
C ALA A 59 -11.89 -4.80 -3.95
N ALA A 60 -11.62 -3.56 -3.53
CA ALA A 60 -12.49 -2.82 -2.63
C ALA A 60 -12.55 -1.34 -3.01
N THR A 61 -13.73 -0.75 -2.87
CA THR A 61 -13.98 0.69 -3.05
C THR A 61 -13.96 1.40 -1.70
N TYR A 62 -13.33 2.56 -1.67
CA TYR A 62 -13.14 3.39 -0.49
C TYR A 62 -13.64 4.82 -0.75
N SER A 63 -14.36 5.37 0.23
CA SER A 63 -14.79 6.78 0.24
C SER A 63 -14.63 7.37 1.63
N GLY A 64 -13.98 8.53 1.72
CA GLY A 64 -13.72 9.21 2.99
C GLY A 64 -12.36 9.92 3.01
N ARG A 65 -11.76 10.06 4.18
CA ARG A 65 -10.51 10.79 4.39
C ARG A 65 -9.37 9.88 4.84
N ILE A 66 -8.18 10.20 4.35
CA ILE A 66 -6.91 9.62 4.79
C ILE A 66 -6.02 10.77 5.23
N THR A 67 -5.57 10.73 6.47
CA THR A 67 -4.61 11.69 7.02
C THR A 67 -3.28 10.99 7.20
N GLN A 68 -2.26 11.47 6.50
CA GLN A 68 -0.90 10.95 6.61
C GLN A 68 -0.03 11.96 7.35
N THR A 69 0.71 11.49 8.34
CA THR A 69 1.66 12.31 9.10
C THR A 69 3.06 11.73 8.95
N ILE A 70 4.00 12.58 8.52
CA ILE A 70 5.42 12.26 8.36
C ILE A 70 6.21 13.30 9.15
N GLY A 71 6.85 12.88 10.24
CA GLY A 71 7.48 13.79 11.19
C GLY A 71 6.46 14.79 11.75
N SER A 72 6.69 16.08 11.54
CA SER A 72 5.77 17.16 11.93
C SER A 72 4.78 17.58 10.84
N THR A 73 4.88 17.01 9.63
CA THR A 73 4.04 17.39 8.49
C THR A 73 2.86 16.45 8.38
N SER A 74 1.65 17.01 8.32
CA SER A 74 0.42 16.25 8.08
C SER A 74 -0.22 16.67 6.75
N GLY A 75 -0.73 15.69 6.02
CA GLY A 75 -1.41 15.86 4.75
C GLY A 75 -2.72 15.06 4.72
N GLU A 76 -3.80 15.71 4.33
CA GLU A 76 -5.10 15.07 4.16
C GLU A 76 -5.38 14.82 2.67
N THR A 77 -5.83 13.60 2.37
CA THR A 77 -6.34 13.19 1.07
C THR A 77 -7.76 12.66 1.24
N THR A 78 -8.73 13.32 0.60
CA THR A 78 -10.08 12.79 0.44
C THR A 78 -10.11 11.87 -0.77
N VAL A 79 -10.66 10.68 -0.60
CA VAL A 79 -10.89 9.70 -1.66
C VAL A 79 -12.39 9.56 -1.89
N THR A 80 -12.82 9.42 -3.14
CA THR A 80 -14.23 9.24 -3.50
C THR A 80 -14.35 8.17 -4.56
N ASP A 81 -15.09 7.11 -4.22
CA ASP A 81 -15.27 5.91 -5.02
C ASP A 81 -13.93 5.36 -5.53
N LEU A 82 -12.90 5.46 -4.69
CA LEU A 82 -11.55 5.01 -5.01
C LEU A 82 -11.49 3.51 -4.85
N THR A 83 -11.35 2.80 -5.95
CA THR A 83 -11.20 1.36 -5.95
C THR A 83 -9.75 0.95 -6.00
N VAL A 84 -9.36 0.04 -5.11
CA VAL A 84 -8.05 -0.62 -5.13
C VAL A 84 -8.26 -2.13 -5.27
N THR A 85 -7.60 -2.70 -6.27
CA THR A 85 -7.65 -4.15 -6.56
C THR A 85 -6.61 -4.90 -5.72
N ALA A 86 -6.77 -6.22 -5.60
CA ALA A 86 -5.77 -7.09 -4.97
C ALA A 86 -4.41 -7.04 -5.67
N ALA A 87 -4.38 -6.74 -6.98
CA ALA A 87 -3.16 -6.50 -7.75
C ALA A 87 -2.54 -5.09 -7.53
N GLY A 88 -3.17 -4.23 -6.71
CA GLY A 88 -2.71 -2.86 -6.47
C GLY A 88 -3.01 -1.87 -7.61
N THR A 89 -3.87 -2.24 -8.56
CA THR A 89 -4.44 -1.26 -9.51
C THR A 89 -5.41 -0.33 -8.79
N VAL A 90 -5.34 0.97 -9.04
CA VAL A 90 -6.18 2.01 -8.42
C VAL A 90 -7.00 2.71 -9.50
N SER A 91 -8.27 2.99 -9.22
CA SER A 91 -9.11 3.86 -10.04
C SER A 91 -10.13 4.61 -9.18
N GLY A 92 -10.26 5.91 -9.34
CA GLY A 92 -11.30 6.70 -8.67
C GLY A 92 -10.96 8.17 -8.60
N LYS A 93 -11.46 8.87 -7.57
CA LYS A 93 -11.20 10.30 -7.40
C LYS A 93 -10.42 10.59 -6.13
N VAL A 94 -9.58 11.61 -6.21
CA VAL A 94 -8.80 12.15 -5.09
C VAL A 94 -8.92 13.67 -5.04
N GLN A 95 -8.89 14.20 -3.82
CA GLN A 95 -8.77 15.62 -3.54
C GLN A 95 -7.77 15.81 -2.39
N GLN A 96 -6.81 16.72 -2.57
CA GLN A 96 -5.82 17.04 -1.55
C GLN A 96 -5.94 18.51 -1.16
N ARG A 97 -5.99 18.77 0.16
CA ARG A 97 -6.14 20.12 0.74
C ARG A 97 -7.37 20.86 0.16
N SER A 98 -7.31 22.18 0.05
CA SER A 98 -8.29 23.02 -0.66
C SER A 98 -8.16 22.98 -2.19
N GLY A 99 -7.39 22.03 -2.74
CA GLY A 99 -7.22 21.87 -4.18
C GLY A 99 -8.49 21.35 -4.87
N GLY A 100 -8.51 21.45 -6.20
CA GLY A 100 -9.55 20.83 -7.03
C GLY A 100 -9.56 19.29 -6.93
N THR A 101 -10.59 18.66 -7.49
CA THR A 101 -10.67 17.19 -7.58
C THR A 101 -9.94 16.67 -8.82
N ALA A 102 -9.39 15.46 -8.74
CA ALA A 102 -8.89 14.74 -9.90
C ALA A 102 -9.33 13.28 -9.91
N GLN A 103 -9.49 12.74 -11.12
CA GLN A 103 -9.53 11.30 -11.34
C GLN A 103 -8.10 10.76 -11.34
N LEU A 104 -7.94 9.57 -10.75
CA LEU A 104 -6.68 8.86 -10.61
C LEU A 104 -6.82 7.46 -11.22
N ILE A 105 -5.81 7.06 -11.98
CA ILE A 105 -5.57 5.66 -12.36
C ILE A 105 -4.13 5.32 -12.02
N GLN A 106 -3.90 4.22 -11.31
CA GLN A 106 -2.56 3.65 -11.13
C GLN A 106 -2.58 2.20 -11.60
N ILE A 107 -1.71 1.86 -12.55
CA ILE A 107 -1.63 0.52 -13.12
C ILE A 107 -0.21 0.25 -13.61
N ALA A 108 0.33 -0.94 -13.30
CA ALA A 108 1.67 -1.38 -13.70
C ALA A 108 2.78 -0.31 -13.50
N GLY A 109 2.83 0.27 -12.29
CA GLY A 109 3.84 1.27 -11.94
C GLY A 109 3.61 2.68 -12.50
N LYS A 110 2.63 2.90 -13.37
CA LYS A 110 2.32 4.23 -13.92
C LYS A 110 1.17 4.88 -13.18
N THR A 111 1.25 6.20 -13.01
CA THR A 111 0.20 7.03 -12.40
C THR A 111 -0.32 8.02 -13.43
N PHE A 112 -1.64 8.00 -13.62
CA PHE A 112 -2.36 8.89 -14.53
C PHE A 112 -3.35 9.72 -13.74
N VAL A 113 -3.35 11.01 -14.02
CA VAL A 113 -4.20 11.97 -13.33
C VAL A 113 -4.94 12.82 -14.35
N LYS A 114 -6.24 13.00 -14.13
CA LYS A 114 -7.08 13.91 -14.90
C LYS A 114 -7.83 14.80 -13.92
N GLY A 115 -7.32 16.02 -13.76
CA GLY A 115 -7.77 16.96 -12.73
C GLY A 115 -8.16 18.31 -13.32
N GLU A 116 -9.00 19.02 -12.58
CA GLU A 116 -9.39 20.39 -12.90
C GLU A 116 -8.21 21.37 -12.75
N GLU A 117 -8.33 22.58 -13.28
CA GLU A 117 -7.24 23.57 -13.22
C GLU A 117 -6.79 23.86 -11.78
N ALA A 118 -7.74 23.95 -10.84
CA ALA A 118 -7.45 24.15 -9.42
C ALA A 118 -6.65 23.01 -8.79
N PHE A 119 -6.74 21.79 -9.33
CA PHE A 119 -5.90 20.66 -8.91
C PHE A 119 -4.44 20.89 -9.36
N TRP A 120 -4.22 21.31 -10.61
CA TRP A 120 -2.85 21.50 -11.12
C TRP A 120 -2.13 22.70 -10.50
N ARG A 121 -2.86 23.78 -10.15
CA ARG A 121 -2.27 25.02 -9.61
C ARG A 121 -1.60 24.87 -8.25
N THR A 122 -1.96 23.87 -7.46
CA THR A 122 -1.40 23.66 -6.11
C THR A 122 -0.11 22.84 -6.12
N ARG A 123 0.45 22.54 -7.30
CA ARG A 123 1.52 21.56 -7.48
C ARG A 123 2.72 22.18 -8.18
N GLU A 124 3.90 21.80 -7.69
CA GLU A 124 5.15 22.22 -8.27
C GLU A 124 5.42 21.46 -9.57
N ARG A 125 6.05 22.17 -10.51
CA ARG A 125 6.51 21.60 -11.78
C ARG A 125 8.02 21.51 -11.79
N PRO A 126 8.58 20.58 -12.60
CA PRO A 126 9.99 20.62 -12.93
C PRO A 126 10.37 22.00 -13.48
N LYS A 127 11.49 22.52 -12.99
CA LYS A 127 12.05 23.79 -13.46
C LYS A 127 12.40 23.68 -14.94
N GLN A 128 11.97 24.65 -15.72
CA GLN A 128 12.27 24.75 -17.16
C GLN A 128 13.36 25.79 -17.42
N PRO A 129 14.04 25.73 -18.59
CA PRO A 129 14.89 26.81 -19.06
C PRO A 129 14.15 28.15 -19.15
N ALA A 130 14.90 29.25 -19.14
CA ALA A 130 14.31 30.59 -19.23
C ALA A 130 13.49 30.73 -20.53
N GLY A 131 12.28 31.31 -20.41
CA GLY A 131 11.39 31.51 -21.55
C GLY A 131 10.56 30.28 -21.95
N VAL A 132 10.83 29.09 -21.40
CA VAL A 132 10.02 27.88 -21.63
C VAL A 132 8.90 27.79 -20.60
N THR A 133 7.66 27.61 -21.07
CA THR A 133 6.49 27.41 -20.23
C THR A 133 5.74 26.17 -20.70
N VAL A 134 5.55 25.20 -19.81
CA VAL A 134 4.70 24.03 -20.09
C VAL A 134 3.27 24.36 -19.71
N GLU A 135 2.33 24.13 -20.61
CA GLU A 135 0.92 24.48 -20.41
C GLU A 135 0.28 23.63 -19.30
N THR A 136 -0.64 24.24 -18.55
CA THR A 136 -1.49 23.53 -17.60
C THR A 136 -2.38 22.55 -18.36
N PRO A 137 -2.40 21.26 -17.97
CA PRO A 137 -3.24 20.29 -18.65
C PRO A 137 -4.71 20.69 -18.64
N ALA A 138 -5.38 20.44 -19.76
CA ALA A 138 -6.83 20.59 -19.85
C ALA A 138 -7.53 19.63 -18.87
N ALA A 139 -8.65 20.05 -18.29
CA ALA A 139 -9.35 19.30 -17.24
C ALA A 139 -9.83 17.91 -17.68
N ASN A 140 -10.05 17.70 -18.98
CA ASN A 140 -10.50 16.44 -19.57
C ASN A 140 -9.34 15.55 -20.09
N LYS A 141 -8.08 15.98 -19.96
CA LYS A 141 -6.91 15.28 -20.47
C LYS A 141 -6.27 14.45 -19.37
N TRP A 142 -6.02 13.16 -19.65
CA TRP A 142 -5.19 12.33 -18.77
C TRP A 142 -3.73 12.75 -18.90
N VAL A 143 -3.04 12.83 -17.77
CA VAL A 143 -1.65 13.27 -17.66
C VAL A 143 -0.87 12.21 -16.91
N VAL A 144 0.24 11.76 -17.47
CA VAL A 144 1.16 10.90 -16.73
C VAL A 144 1.97 11.73 -15.74
N VAL A 145 2.06 11.22 -14.51
CA VAL A 145 2.79 11.82 -13.39
C VAL A 145 3.67 10.76 -12.74
N GLU A 146 4.68 11.21 -12.01
CA GLU A 146 5.51 10.35 -11.18
C GLU A 146 4.70 9.66 -10.07
N GLU A 147 5.16 8.51 -9.60
CA GLU A 147 4.46 7.73 -8.58
C GLU A 147 4.30 8.48 -7.25
N SER A 148 5.31 9.26 -6.86
CA SER A 148 5.32 10.08 -5.64
C SER A 148 4.42 11.31 -5.72
N PHE A 149 3.73 11.54 -6.84
CA PHE A 149 3.00 12.79 -7.11
C PHE A 149 1.92 13.12 -6.08
N LEU A 150 1.29 12.11 -5.47
CA LEU A 150 0.31 12.31 -4.39
C LEU A 150 0.96 12.41 -3.01
N GLY A 151 2.24 12.07 -2.86
CA GLY A 151 2.92 11.95 -1.56
C GLY A 151 2.45 10.77 -0.71
N ILE A 152 1.39 10.06 -1.14
CA ILE A 152 0.86 8.86 -0.52
C ILE A 152 0.73 7.74 -1.55
N ASP A 153 1.26 6.57 -1.23
CA ASP A 153 1.02 5.35 -1.99
C ASP A 153 -0.30 4.70 -1.54
N LEU A 154 -1.37 5.08 -2.25
CA LEU A 154 -2.72 4.55 -2.03
C LEU A 154 -2.81 3.05 -2.32
N ARG A 155 -1.92 2.51 -3.15
CA ARG A 155 -1.86 1.07 -3.43
C ARG A 155 -1.42 0.32 -2.20
N ALA A 156 -0.29 0.73 -1.62
CA ALA A 156 0.19 0.15 -0.38
C ALA A 156 -0.80 0.37 0.77
N ALA A 157 -1.44 1.54 0.85
CA ALA A 157 -2.30 1.86 1.98
C ALA A 157 -3.67 1.15 1.94
N LEU A 158 -4.30 1.05 0.78
CA LEU A 158 -5.70 0.63 0.65
C LEU A 158 -5.88 -0.70 -0.10
N ARG A 159 -4.81 -1.47 -0.35
CA ARG A 159 -4.98 -2.82 -0.90
C ARG A 159 -5.91 -3.63 0.03
N PRO A 160 -6.90 -4.38 -0.50
CA PRO A 160 -7.85 -5.11 0.34
C PRO A 160 -7.16 -6.00 1.40
N SER A 161 -6.12 -6.75 1.01
CA SER A 161 -5.31 -7.55 1.94
C SER A 161 -4.62 -6.73 3.02
N ARG A 162 -4.08 -5.55 2.68
CA ARG A 162 -3.40 -4.70 3.66
C ARG A 162 -4.38 -4.08 4.63
N MET A 163 -5.49 -3.54 4.11
CA MET A 163 -6.53 -2.92 4.93
C MET A 163 -7.21 -3.95 5.85
N GLY A 164 -7.64 -5.09 5.29
CA GLY A 164 -8.35 -6.15 6.01
C GLY A 164 -7.53 -6.76 7.13
N LEU A 165 -6.32 -7.27 6.84
CA LEU A 165 -5.51 -7.95 7.85
C LEU A 165 -5.06 -7.01 8.98
N ASN A 166 -5.00 -5.71 8.71
CA ASN A 166 -4.65 -4.72 9.71
C ASN A 166 -5.80 -4.38 10.67
N LEU A 167 -7.04 -4.80 10.40
CA LEU A 167 -8.18 -4.46 11.28
C LEU A 167 -8.00 -4.96 12.72
N SER A 168 -7.41 -6.15 12.93
CA SER A 168 -7.34 -6.71 14.30
C SER A 168 -6.34 -6.01 15.23
N GLN A 169 -5.40 -5.22 14.67
CA GLN A 169 -4.38 -4.47 15.40
C GLN A 169 -3.59 -5.28 16.45
N GLN A 170 -3.59 -6.62 16.39
CA GLN A 170 -3.02 -7.46 17.47
C GLN A 170 -1.51 -7.24 17.62
N ASP A 171 -0.76 -7.28 16.53
CA ASP A 171 0.68 -6.99 16.58
C ASP A 171 0.98 -5.55 17.04
N THR A 172 0.13 -4.58 16.68
CA THR A 172 0.22 -3.19 17.16
C THR A 172 0.00 -3.12 18.66
N ALA A 173 -1.04 -3.78 19.17
CA ALA A 173 -1.39 -3.81 20.59
C ALA A 173 -0.32 -4.50 21.44
N LEU A 174 0.32 -5.55 20.90
CA LEU A 174 1.44 -6.23 21.53
C LEU A 174 2.68 -5.34 21.62
N GLY A 175 2.91 -4.46 20.64
CA GLY A 175 4.02 -3.52 20.61
C GLY A 175 5.37 -4.20 20.91
N ASN A 176 6.02 -3.77 21.99
CA ASN A 176 7.34 -4.27 22.41
C ASN A 176 7.28 -5.48 23.36
N THR A 177 6.13 -6.13 23.49
CA THR A 177 5.95 -7.28 24.38
C THR A 177 6.59 -8.53 23.80
N GLU A 178 7.45 -9.20 24.57
CA GLU A 178 7.90 -10.55 24.24
C GLU A 178 6.87 -11.58 24.71
N LEU A 179 6.52 -12.54 23.84
CA LEU A 179 5.50 -13.54 24.13
C LEU A 179 6.10 -14.82 24.69
N SER A 180 5.48 -15.35 25.74
CA SER A 180 5.73 -16.68 26.29
C SER A 180 4.50 -17.58 26.10
N GLY A 181 4.73 -18.88 25.93
CA GLY A 181 3.68 -19.85 25.64
C GLY A 181 4.19 -21.02 24.81
N THR A 182 3.28 -21.72 24.14
CA THR A 182 3.62 -22.90 23.34
C THR A 182 3.93 -22.49 21.90
N PRO A 183 5.06 -22.92 21.32
CA PRO A 183 5.34 -22.75 19.90
C PRO A 183 4.22 -23.32 19.04
N THR A 184 3.79 -22.54 18.04
CA THR A 184 2.80 -22.96 17.05
C THR A 184 3.45 -23.02 15.66
N GLY A 185 3.07 -24.04 14.88
CA GLY A 185 3.58 -24.23 13.52
C GLY A 185 4.95 -24.93 13.44
N PRO A 186 5.52 -25.02 12.21
CA PRO A 186 6.63 -25.92 11.91
C PRO A 186 8.04 -25.40 12.28
N ILE A 187 8.18 -24.11 12.59
CA ILE A 187 9.48 -23.45 12.87
C ILE A 187 9.67 -23.10 14.35
N GLY A 188 9.24 -23.99 15.24
CA GLY A 188 9.17 -23.74 16.69
C GLY A 188 10.52 -23.44 17.38
N ALA A 189 11.65 -23.86 16.78
CA ALA A 189 13.00 -23.67 17.33
C ALA A 189 13.75 -22.48 16.72
N THR A 190 13.04 -21.59 16.00
CA THR A 190 13.64 -20.45 15.29
C THR A 190 13.41 -19.10 15.98
N PRO A 191 14.20 -18.06 15.64
CA PRO A 191 13.93 -16.68 16.07
C PRO A 191 12.52 -16.18 15.72
N ASP A 192 11.93 -16.66 14.63
CA ASP A 192 10.60 -16.27 14.13
C ASP A 192 9.46 -17.19 14.59
N ARG A 193 9.69 -18.04 15.60
CA ARG A 193 8.64 -18.91 16.14
C ARG A 193 7.40 -18.11 16.53
N ARG A 194 6.24 -18.73 16.30
CA ARG A 194 4.93 -18.19 16.68
C ARG A 194 4.53 -18.78 18.03
N ILE A 195 3.87 -18.00 18.89
CA ILE A 195 3.58 -18.41 20.27
C ILE A 195 2.09 -18.26 20.57
N GLY A 196 1.45 -19.37 20.91
CA GLY A 196 0.13 -19.37 21.55
C GLY A 196 0.28 -19.06 23.03
N THR A 197 -0.20 -17.90 23.47
CA THR A 197 -0.06 -17.44 24.86
C THR A 197 -1.08 -18.07 25.81
N GLY A 198 -2.23 -18.50 25.29
CA GLY A 198 -3.37 -18.94 26.11
C GLY A 198 -4.09 -17.80 26.85
N ASN A 199 -3.69 -16.55 26.61
CA ASN A 199 -4.28 -15.36 27.21
C ASN A 199 -5.37 -14.76 26.30
N ASP A 200 -6.24 -13.95 26.89
CA ASP A 200 -7.23 -13.18 26.16
C ASP A 200 -6.56 -12.18 25.19
N PRO A 201 -7.18 -11.93 24.03
CA PRO A 201 -6.67 -10.94 23.09
C PRO A 201 -6.73 -9.54 23.69
N ILE A 202 -5.72 -8.73 23.37
CA ILE A 202 -5.52 -7.41 23.98
C ILE A 202 -6.19 -6.34 23.12
N GLY A 203 -6.89 -5.42 23.78
CA GLY A 203 -7.37 -4.18 23.16
C GLY A 203 -8.51 -4.37 22.18
N VAL A 204 -9.27 -5.46 22.28
CA VAL A 204 -10.44 -5.74 21.43
C VAL A 204 -11.72 -5.78 22.24
N SER A 205 -12.77 -5.15 21.73
CA SER A 205 -14.10 -5.19 22.33
C SER A 205 -15.17 -4.90 21.30
N GLU A 206 -16.40 -5.38 21.53
CA GLU A 206 -17.58 -4.89 20.84
C GLU A 206 -18.07 -3.60 21.52
N VAL A 207 -18.69 -2.70 20.76
CA VAL A 207 -19.22 -1.44 21.29
C VAL A 207 -20.68 -1.30 20.90
N ASP A 208 -21.50 -0.88 21.86
CA ASP A 208 -22.91 -0.57 21.62
C ASP A 208 -23.05 0.57 20.60
N VAL A 209 -24.02 0.42 19.71
CA VAL A 209 -24.31 1.38 18.63
C VAL A 209 -25.07 2.58 19.21
N ASP A 210 -24.36 3.48 19.89
CA ASP A 210 -24.89 4.74 20.45
C ASP A 210 -24.07 5.95 19.96
N GLU A 211 -24.53 7.18 20.26
CA GLU A 211 -23.94 8.49 19.87
C GLU A 211 -22.41 8.64 20.10
N ASN A 212 -21.80 7.72 20.84
CA ASN A 212 -20.37 7.71 21.20
C ASN A 212 -19.46 7.00 20.18
N ASP A 213 -20.00 6.35 19.12
CA ASP A 213 -19.19 5.72 18.06
C ASP A 213 -18.66 6.73 17.02
N GLY A 214 -19.07 7.99 17.15
CA GLY A 214 -18.75 9.07 16.22
C GLY A 214 -19.42 8.93 14.84
N GLY A 215 -20.38 8.01 14.67
CA GLY A 215 -21.10 7.77 13.43
C GLY A 215 -20.36 6.86 12.43
N VAL A 216 -19.66 5.83 12.89
CA VAL A 216 -19.04 4.83 11.99
C VAL A 216 -20.14 3.89 11.43
N PRO A 217 -20.31 3.78 10.10
CA PRO A 217 -21.33 2.91 9.50
C PRO A 217 -21.11 1.42 9.82
N GLY A 218 -22.20 0.65 9.94
CA GLY A 218 -22.20 -0.78 10.24
C GLY A 218 -23.49 -1.20 10.94
N ASP A 219 -23.71 -2.50 11.08
CA ASP A 219 -24.73 -3.07 11.97
C ASP A 219 -24.14 -3.33 13.36
N ARG A 220 -22.84 -3.69 13.42
CA ARG A 220 -22.06 -3.90 14.65
C ARG A 220 -20.78 -3.06 14.61
N ARG A 221 -20.24 -2.71 15.78
CA ARG A 221 -18.96 -2.00 15.90
C ARG A 221 -18.00 -2.71 16.83
N PHE A 222 -16.73 -2.66 16.46
CA PHE A 222 -15.65 -3.19 17.26
C PHE A 222 -14.55 -2.15 17.44
N LEU A 223 -13.87 -2.23 18.57
CA LEU A 223 -12.60 -1.55 18.81
C LEU A 223 -11.47 -2.56 18.68
N ALA A 224 -10.39 -2.14 18.04
CA ALA A 224 -9.10 -2.80 18.01
C ALA A 224 -8.02 -1.76 18.31
N GLY A 225 -7.63 -1.64 19.58
CA GLY A 225 -6.82 -0.54 20.08
C GLY A 225 -7.57 0.80 19.93
N LYS A 226 -7.07 1.66 19.03
CA LYS A 226 -7.68 2.96 18.71
C LYS A 226 -8.48 2.93 17.39
N LEU A 227 -8.52 1.79 16.71
CA LEU A 227 -9.25 1.63 15.46
C LEU A 227 -10.69 1.21 15.78
N THR A 228 -11.65 1.96 15.26
CA THR A 228 -13.07 1.58 15.25
C THR A 228 -13.40 0.94 13.91
N ILE A 229 -14.08 -0.21 13.95
CA ILE A 229 -14.41 -1.02 12.79
C ILE A 229 -15.92 -1.20 12.75
N GLY A 230 -16.53 -0.84 11.64
CA GLY A 230 -17.93 -1.08 11.36
C GLY A 230 -18.12 -2.34 10.51
N VAL A 231 -19.00 -3.24 10.96
CA VAL A 231 -19.27 -4.52 10.31
C VAL A 231 -20.76 -4.65 9.98
N ASP A 232 -21.10 -5.11 8.78
CA ASP A 232 -22.49 -5.37 8.38
C ASP A 232 -23.02 -6.72 8.90
N GLY A 233 -24.32 -6.98 8.72
CA GLY A 233 -24.97 -8.22 9.13
C GLY A 233 -24.47 -9.48 8.40
N GLY A 234 -23.66 -9.31 7.33
CA GLY A 234 -22.96 -10.37 6.64
C GLY A 234 -21.56 -10.65 7.19
N GLY A 235 -21.10 -9.89 8.20
CA GLY A 235 -19.77 -10.02 8.77
C GLY A 235 -18.68 -9.30 7.97
N ASN A 236 -19.04 -8.40 7.03
CA ASN A 236 -18.06 -7.68 6.21
C ASN A 236 -17.71 -6.33 6.83
N ALA A 237 -16.42 -5.95 6.75
CA ALA A 237 -16.00 -4.60 7.11
C ALA A 237 -16.57 -3.58 6.11
N VAL A 238 -17.34 -2.62 6.62
CA VAL A 238 -18.00 -1.56 5.82
C VAL A 238 -17.52 -0.15 6.16
N ALA A 239 -16.83 0.01 7.29
CA ALA A 239 -16.19 1.26 7.64
C ALA A 239 -15.03 1.07 8.62
N VAL A 240 -14.10 2.01 8.60
CA VAL A 240 -13.00 2.10 9.56
C VAL A 240 -12.76 3.54 9.95
N ARG A 241 -12.45 3.76 11.24
CA ARG A 241 -11.98 5.05 11.74
C ARG A 241 -10.84 4.88 12.72
N GLY A 242 -9.76 5.62 12.51
CA GLY A 242 -8.61 5.66 13.41
C GLY A 242 -7.31 5.26 12.72
N PRO A 243 -6.26 4.90 13.49
CA PRO A 243 -4.95 4.64 12.93
C PRO A 243 -4.93 3.33 12.14
N LEU A 244 -4.43 3.40 10.92
CA LEU A 244 -4.07 2.21 10.15
C LEU A 244 -2.70 1.65 10.60
N GLY A 245 -1.93 2.36 11.42
CA GLY A 245 -0.62 1.89 11.90
C GLY A 245 0.55 2.28 10.99
N GLY A 246 1.75 1.80 11.32
CA GLY A 246 2.99 2.20 10.65
C GLY A 246 3.22 1.53 9.29
N GLY A 247 3.90 2.23 8.37
CA GLY A 247 4.22 1.70 7.04
C GLY A 247 3.07 1.77 6.03
N PHE A 248 2.05 2.59 6.30
CA PHE A 248 0.98 2.87 5.34
C PHE A 248 1.39 4.03 4.41
N GLY A 249 1.80 3.66 3.18
CA GLY A 249 1.84 4.55 2.02
C GLY A 249 2.80 5.73 2.04
N GLY A 250 3.81 5.81 2.93
CA GLY A 250 4.63 7.03 3.07
C GLY A 250 6.08 6.86 3.50
N GLY A 251 6.63 5.64 3.44
CA GLY A 251 7.99 5.36 3.93
C GLY A 251 8.08 5.22 5.46
N ASP A 252 9.31 5.18 5.97
CA ASP A 252 9.56 4.97 7.40
C ASP A 252 9.13 6.15 8.27
N GLY A 253 8.44 5.86 9.37
CA GLY A 253 7.90 6.87 10.28
C GLY A 253 6.57 7.48 9.85
N ALA A 254 6.05 7.15 8.66
CA ALA A 254 4.72 7.57 8.25
C ALA A 254 3.63 6.86 9.07
N VAL A 255 2.72 7.66 9.64
CA VAL A 255 1.51 7.19 10.32
C VAL A 255 0.31 7.62 9.48
N ALA A 256 -0.58 6.67 9.19
CA ALA A 256 -1.83 6.95 8.50
C ALA A 256 -3.01 6.77 9.45
N GLU A 257 -3.94 7.72 9.39
CA GLU A 257 -5.26 7.61 9.98
C GLU A 257 -6.30 7.61 8.86
N ALA A 258 -7.35 6.83 9.04
CA ALA A 258 -8.45 6.70 8.10
C ALA A 258 -9.77 7.05 8.76
N ASP A 259 -10.67 7.62 7.97
CA ASP A 259 -12.10 7.71 8.22
C ASP A 259 -12.77 7.36 6.90
N LEU A 260 -12.98 6.06 6.69
CA LEU A 260 -13.32 5.48 5.39
C LEU A 260 -14.54 4.58 5.50
N THR A 261 -15.40 4.67 4.48
CA THR A 261 -16.35 3.60 4.14
C THR A 261 -15.68 2.63 3.17
N ILE A 262 -16.07 1.36 3.27
CA ILE A 262 -15.48 0.24 2.54
C ILE A 262 -16.60 -0.52 1.84
N LYS A 263 -16.35 -0.89 0.59
CA LYS A 263 -17.18 -1.84 -0.15
C LYS A 263 -16.30 -2.86 -0.85
N ALA A 264 -16.29 -4.10 -0.35
CA ALA A 264 -15.66 -5.21 -1.05
C ALA A 264 -16.38 -5.47 -2.39
N LEU A 265 -15.61 -5.83 -3.41
CA LEU A 265 -16.09 -6.10 -4.76
C LEU A 265 -15.77 -7.52 -5.18
N ASP A 266 -16.69 -8.13 -5.92
CA ASP A 266 -16.48 -9.43 -6.54
C ASP A 266 -15.60 -9.34 -7.81
N ALA A 267 -15.31 -10.51 -8.41
CA ALA A 267 -14.53 -10.61 -9.63
C ALA A 267 -15.20 -9.91 -10.84
N GLY A 268 -16.53 -9.89 -10.92
CA GLY A 268 -17.26 -9.26 -12.04
C GLY A 268 -17.14 -7.74 -12.02
N ALA A 269 -17.34 -7.13 -10.85
CA ALA A 269 -17.10 -5.71 -10.63
C ALA A 269 -15.64 -5.35 -10.88
N THR A 270 -14.70 -6.20 -10.45
CA THR A 270 -13.26 -6.02 -10.68
C THR A 270 -12.89 -6.01 -12.17
N ARG A 271 -13.41 -6.95 -12.98
CA ARG A 271 -13.22 -6.95 -14.44
C ARG A 271 -13.75 -5.68 -15.10
N SER A 272 -14.87 -5.15 -14.60
CA SER A 272 -15.46 -3.92 -15.12
C SER A 272 -14.55 -2.71 -14.91
N ILE A 273 -13.83 -2.65 -13.78
CA ILE A 273 -12.85 -1.59 -13.49
C ILE A 273 -11.69 -1.65 -14.49
N TYR A 274 -11.13 -2.83 -14.72
CA TYR A 274 -10.06 -3.02 -15.70
C TYR A 274 -10.49 -2.65 -17.12
N THR A 275 -11.70 -3.03 -17.51
CA THR A 275 -12.30 -2.64 -18.81
C THR A 275 -12.41 -1.13 -18.94
N LYS A 276 -12.87 -0.45 -17.87
CA LYS A 276 -12.96 1.01 -17.82
C LYS A 276 -11.59 1.67 -17.90
N ILE A 277 -10.59 1.18 -17.16
CA ILE A 277 -9.21 1.70 -17.20
C ILE A 277 -8.66 1.61 -18.62
N LYS A 278 -8.79 0.45 -19.26
CA LYS A 278 -8.36 0.25 -20.65
C LYS A 278 -9.01 1.27 -21.58
N SER A 279 -10.34 1.39 -21.52
CA SER A 279 -11.10 2.36 -22.32
C SER A 279 -10.70 3.82 -22.06
N ASP A 280 -10.46 4.19 -20.80
CA ASP A 280 -10.11 5.57 -20.42
C ASP A 280 -8.73 5.98 -20.92
N LEU A 281 -7.78 5.05 -20.99
CA LEU A 281 -6.39 5.32 -21.38
C LEU A 281 -6.12 5.10 -22.86
N GLU A 282 -6.77 4.13 -23.52
CA GLU A 282 -6.61 3.90 -24.98
C GLU A 282 -7.23 5.01 -25.83
N ALA A 283 -8.35 5.60 -25.37
CA ALA A 283 -9.08 6.59 -26.14
C ALA A 283 -8.44 7.99 -26.15
N GLY A 284 -7.43 8.25 -25.30
CA GLY A 284 -6.94 9.60 -25.00
C GLY A 284 -5.51 9.86 -25.42
N LYS A 285 -5.25 11.06 -25.97
CA LYS A 285 -3.90 11.63 -25.99
C LYS A 285 -3.51 12.02 -24.57
N LEU A 286 -2.32 11.61 -24.15
CA LEU A 286 -1.81 11.83 -22.80
C LEU A 286 -0.96 13.08 -22.73
N GLY A 287 -1.21 13.91 -21.71
CA GLY A 287 -0.24 14.91 -21.27
C GLY A 287 0.88 14.27 -20.44
N ALA A 288 1.93 15.04 -20.15
CA ALA A 288 2.97 14.65 -19.21
C ALA A 288 3.31 15.81 -18.27
N TRP A 289 3.29 15.55 -16.97
CA TRP A 289 3.63 16.57 -15.97
C TRP A 289 5.15 16.79 -15.86
N ASN A 290 5.91 15.72 -16.06
CA ASN A 290 7.37 15.67 -15.92
C ASN A 290 8.14 15.90 -17.24
N VAL A 291 7.51 16.52 -18.26
CA VAL A 291 8.22 16.89 -19.49
C VAL A 291 9.31 17.91 -19.22
N THR A 292 10.47 17.70 -19.84
CA THR A 292 11.58 18.66 -19.80
C THR A 292 11.99 19.03 -21.21
N ILE A 293 12.27 20.32 -21.40
CA ILE A 293 12.91 20.84 -22.61
C ILE A 293 14.36 21.16 -22.23
N ALA A 294 15.31 20.60 -22.96
CA ALA A 294 16.72 20.96 -22.78
C ALA A 294 16.94 22.43 -23.12
N ASP A 295 17.98 23.06 -22.56
CA ASP A 295 18.32 24.45 -22.87
C ASP A 295 18.46 24.63 -24.40
N PRO A 296 17.61 25.46 -25.04
CA PRO A 296 17.50 25.47 -26.48
C PRO A 296 18.59 26.35 -27.11
N PRO A 297 19.61 25.79 -27.80
CA PRO A 297 20.58 26.61 -28.49
C PRO A 297 19.89 27.43 -29.59
N GLY A 298 20.08 28.75 -29.54
CA GLY A 298 19.49 29.71 -30.46
C GLY A 298 20.49 30.26 -31.48
N SER A 299 19.99 30.65 -32.64
CA SER A 299 20.72 31.40 -33.66
C SER A 299 19.85 32.55 -34.16
N LEU A 300 20.42 33.75 -34.28
CA LEU A 300 19.80 34.90 -34.91
C LEU A 300 20.60 35.29 -36.16
N ASP A 301 19.98 35.17 -37.33
CA ASP A 301 20.56 35.55 -38.60
C ASP A 301 19.75 36.67 -39.23
N CYS A 302 20.37 37.85 -39.37
CA CYS A 302 19.73 39.06 -39.86
C CYS A 302 20.44 39.57 -41.10
N THR A 303 19.72 39.60 -42.23
CA THR A 303 20.20 40.21 -43.47
C THR A 303 19.70 41.66 -43.55
N PRO A 304 20.61 42.67 -43.57
CA PRO A 304 20.23 44.07 -43.65
C PRO A 304 19.33 44.36 -44.86
N GLY A 305 18.20 45.04 -44.63
CA GLY A 305 17.25 45.39 -45.70
C GLY A 305 16.42 44.23 -46.26
N ALA A 306 16.56 43.01 -45.71
CA ALA A 306 15.77 41.85 -46.09
C ALA A 306 15.03 41.29 -44.86
N SER A 307 15.51 40.20 -44.26
CA SER A 307 14.82 39.49 -43.19
C SER A 307 15.73 39.15 -42.02
N CYS A 308 15.12 38.96 -40.85
CA CYS A 308 15.75 38.26 -39.73
C CYS A 308 15.07 36.91 -39.51
N VAL A 309 15.86 35.86 -39.38
CA VAL A 309 15.43 34.51 -39.02
C VAL A 309 16.00 34.18 -37.64
N ILE A 310 15.11 33.84 -36.71
CA ILE A 310 15.50 33.29 -35.43
C ILE A 310 15.19 31.79 -35.43
N GLY A 311 16.14 30.98 -34.99
CA GLY A 311 16.01 29.52 -34.99
C GLY A 311 16.54 28.90 -33.71
N TYR A 312 15.90 27.82 -33.27
CA TYR A 312 16.26 27.06 -32.08
C TYR A 312 16.24 25.58 -32.39
N THR A 313 17.16 24.83 -31.78
CA THR A 313 17.05 23.36 -31.72
C THR A 313 16.46 22.99 -30.38
N LEU A 314 15.29 22.36 -30.40
CA LEU A 314 14.58 21.92 -29.21
C LEU A 314 14.76 20.42 -29.06
N ASN A 315 15.11 19.96 -27.86
CA ASN A 315 15.11 18.54 -27.50
C ASN A 315 14.19 18.36 -26.30
N ASN A 316 13.29 17.38 -26.38
CA ASN A 316 12.38 17.06 -25.29
C ASN A 316 12.70 15.69 -24.68
N THR A 317 12.42 15.55 -23.38
CA THR A 317 12.44 14.28 -22.66
C THR A 317 11.13 14.13 -21.89
N VAL A 318 10.46 12.99 -22.11
CA VAL A 318 9.20 12.58 -21.46
C VAL A 318 9.39 11.14 -20.96
N PRO A 319 9.80 10.94 -19.69
CA PRO A 319 10.24 9.63 -19.19
C PRO A 319 9.22 8.50 -19.33
N ASP A 320 7.93 8.81 -19.19
CA ASP A 320 6.88 7.80 -19.06
C ASP A 320 6.14 7.45 -20.36
N LEU A 321 6.45 8.15 -21.45
CA LEU A 321 5.81 7.98 -22.76
C LEU A 321 6.87 7.70 -23.82
N THR A 322 6.57 6.76 -24.71
CA THR A 322 7.49 6.32 -25.77
C THR A 322 7.08 6.81 -27.16
N SER A 323 5.87 7.34 -27.32
CA SER A 323 5.32 7.77 -28.60
C SER A 323 4.34 8.93 -28.45
N GLY A 324 4.08 9.61 -29.57
CA GLY A 324 3.30 10.85 -29.67
C GLY A 324 4.16 12.09 -29.89
N THR A 325 3.62 13.27 -29.59
CA THR A 325 4.22 14.55 -29.97
C THR A 325 4.25 15.56 -28.83
N VAL A 326 5.35 16.27 -28.69
CA VAL A 326 5.47 17.53 -27.95
C VAL A 326 5.26 18.68 -28.93
N ILE A 327 4.22 19.47 -28.69
CA ILE A 327 3.86 20.63 -29.48
C ILE A 327 4.51 21.85 -28.86
N VAL A 328 5.31 22.58 -29.64
CA VAL A 328 5.98 23.80 -29.18
C VAL A 328 5.55 24.99 -30.02
N ASP A 329 4.95 25.97 -29.35
CA ASP A 329 4.67 27.29 -29.91
C ASP A 329 5.77 28.26 -29.51
N LEU A 330 6.53 28.73 -30.49
CA LEU A 330 7.53 29.77 -30.36
C LEU A 330 6.87 31.13 -30.59
N HIS A 331 7.13 32.08 -29.69
CA HIS A 331 6.84 33.49 -29.88
C HIS A 331 8.10 34.31 -29.60
N SER A 332 8.62 35.00 -30.62
CA SER A 332 9.78 35.89 -30.51
C SER A 332 9.37 37.35 -30.67
N SER A 333 9.87 38.19 -29.77
CA SER A 333 9.79 39.65 -29.83
C SER A 333 11.16 40.23 -30.16
N PHE A 334 11.23 41.04 -31.22
CA PHE A 334 12.47 41.71 -31.63
C PHE A 334 12.45 43.16 -31.16
N LYS A 335 13.52 43.55 -30.48
CA LYS A 335 13.65 44.85 -29.83
C LYS A 335 14.92 45.56 -30.24
N LYS A 336 14.84 46.88 -30.32
CA LYS A 336 15.99 47.76 -30.40
C LYS A 336 15.86 48.84 -29.33
N ASN A 337 16.90 49.05 -28.53
CA ASN A 337 16.86 49.98 -27.40
C ASN A 337 15.61 49.76 -26.51
N ASN A 338 15.27 48.50 -26.24
CA ASN A 338 14.08 48.08 -25.49
C ASN A 338 12.70 48.39 -26.11
N VAL A 339 12.64 48.93 -27.32
CA VAL A 339 11.39 49.16 -28.07
C VAL A 339 11.15 47.98 -29.02
N GLU A 340 10.02 47.31 -28.86
CA GLU A 340 9.57 46.25 -29.77
C GLU A 340 9.19 46.85 -31.11
N PHE A 341 9.75 46.33 -32.20
CA PHE A 341 9.43 46.77 -33.56
C PHE A 341 8.79 45.67 -34.40
N ASN A 342 8.98 44.40 -34.06
CA ASN A 342 8.35 43.28 -34.75
C ASN A 342 8.28 42.03 -33.87
N THR A 343 7.41 41.08 -34.23
CA THR A 343 7.28 39.78 -33.59
C THR A 343 7.15 38.69 -34.65
N CYS A 344 7.54 37.46 -34.31
CA CYS A 344 7.19 36.30 -35.13
C CYS A 344 6.79 35.11 -34.27
N THR A 345 5.99 34.22 -34.86
CA THR A 345 5.55 32.99 -34.23
C THR A 345 5.83 31.80 -35.15
N ALA A 346 6.05 30.65 -34.53
CA ALA A 346 6.12 29.37 -35.23
C ALA A 346 5.56 28.27 -34.33
N LYS A 347 5.06 27.20 -34.95
CA LYS A 347 4.60 26.01 -34.26
C LYS A 347 5.36 24.81 -34.81
N GLN A 348 5.84 23.95 -33.93
CA GLN A 348 6.52 22.71 -34.30
C GLN A 348 6.00 21.55 -33.48
N ASP A 349 5.64 20.47 -34.17
CA ASP A 349 5.38 19.18 -33.54
C ASP A 349 6.69 18.40 -33.55
N ILE A 350 7.14 18.01 -32.35
CA ILE A 350 8.39 17.27 -32.13
C ILE A 350 8.00 15.89 -31.61
N PRO A 351 8.47 14.77 -32.19
CA PRO A 351 8.24 13.47 -31.59
C PRO A 351 8.71 13.44 -30.13
N ILE A 352 8.02 12.68 -29.29
CA ILE A 352 8.44 12.45 -27.91
C ILE A 352 9.84 11.83 -27.87
N ASN A 353 10.67 12.31 -26.93
CA ASN A 353 12.07 11.91 -26.74
C ASN A 353 12.95 12.17 -27.98
N ALA A 354 12.62 13.20 -28.76
CA ALA A 354 13.35 13.60 -29.96
C ALA A 354 13.65 15.11 -29.96
N GLY A 355 14.37 15.53 -31.01
CA GLY A 355 14.68 16.94 -31.25
C GLY A 355 14.25 17.41 -32.63
N ALA A 356 13.93 18.70 -32.73
CA ALA A 356 13.62 19.35 -34.00
C ALA A 356 14.09 20.80 -33.99
N ARG A 357 14.32 21.35 -35.19
CA ARG A 357 14.58 22.77 -35.38
C ARG A 357 13.25 23.51 -35.57
N ILE A 358 13.07 24.58 -34.82
CA ILE A 358 11.97 25.53 -35.01
C ILE A 358 12.56 26.89 -35.38
N SER A 359 11.93 27.61 -36.31
CA SER A 359 12.37 28.96 -36.67
C SER A 359 11.20 29.83 -37.09
N CYS A 360 11.30 31.12 -36.84
CA CYS A 360 10.39 32.12 -37.41
C CYS A 360 11.16 33.28 -38.01
N GLN A 361 10.53 33.97 -38.96
CA GLN A 361 11.13 35.03 -39.75
C GLN A 361 10.31 36.30 -39.65
N VAL A 362 10.98 37.45 -39.59
CA VAL A 362 10.37 38.77 -39.79
C VAL A 362 10.86 39.36 -41.13
N PRO A 363 9.95 39.90 -41.97
CA PRO A 363 10.26 40.37 -43.33
C PRO A 363 10.93 41.75 -43.39
N TYR A 364 11.29 42.35 -42.24
CA TYR A 364 11.98 43.63 -42.18
C TYR A 364 13.22 43.50 -41.29
N GLY A 365 14.39 43.46 -41.92
CA GLY A 365 15.67 43.53 -41.23
C GLY A 365 15.76 44.84 -40.44
N PRO A 366 15.93 44.81 -39.12
CA PRO A 366 16.13 46.00 -38.32
C PRO A 366 17.46 46.69 -38.67
N PRO A 367 17.71 47.91 -38.14
CA PRO A 367 19.06 48.46 -38.17
C PRO A 367 20.00 47.55 -37.36
N ALA A 368 21.32 47.72 -37.52
CA ALA A 368 22.32 46.99 -36.71
C ALA A 368 21.99 47.02 -35.20
N ASP A 369 22.35 45.95 -34.49
CA ASP A 369 22.16 45.74 -33.04
C ASP A 369 20.70 45.54 -32.60
N VAL A 370 20.21 44.30 -32.69
CA VAL A 370 18.86 43.89 -32.27
C VAL A 370 18.91 42.73 -31.30
N ASP A 371 18.08 42.86 -30.26
CA ASP A 371 17.83 41.81 -29.28
C ASP A 371 16.54 41.07 -29.63
N ALA A 372 16.53 39.76 -29.40
CA ALA A 372 15.33 38.94 -29.51
C ALA A 372 15.02 38.28 -28.17
N LEU A 373 13.76 38.41 -27.73
CA LEU A 373 13.24 37.70 -26.56
C LEU A 373 12.25 36.64 -27.03
N THR A 374 12.67 35.39 -26.92
CA THR A 374 11.83 34.24 -27.30
C THR A 374 11.18 33.62 -26.08
N ARG A 375 9.91 33.23 -26.23
CA ARG A 375 9.16 32.39 -25.31
C ARG A 375 8.66 31.16 -26.04
N PHE A 376 8.66 30.04 -25.33
CA PHE A 376 8.15 28.76 -25.82
C PHE A 376 6.98 28.34 -24.93
N ARG A 377 5.85 27.98 -25.56
CA ARG A 377 4.77 27.25 -24.89
C ARG A 377 4.79 25.80 -25.33
N VAL A 378 4.62 24.88 -24.39
CA VAL A 378 4.80 23.44 -24.61
C VAL A 378 3.55 22.69 -24.15
N ASP A 379 2.96 21.92 -25.05
CA ASP A 379 1.92 20.91 -24.75
C ASP A 379 2.40 19.51 -25.17
N VAL A 380 1.91 18.48 -24.52
CA VAL A 380 2.30 17.08 -24.76
C VAL A 380 1.06 16.28 -25.17
N ASN A 381 1.13 15.60 -26.31
CA ASN A 381 0.14 14.66 -26.80
C ASN A 381 0.81 13.30 -27.04
N GLY A 382 1.08 12.60 -25.95
CA GLY A 382 1.65 11.26 -25.97
C GLY A 382 0.62 10.15 -26.08
N GLU A 383 1.12 8.94 -26.26
CA GLU A 383 0.34 7.71 -26.35
C GLU A 383 1.00 6.63 -25.49
N LEU A 384 0.19 5.72 -24.95
CA LEU A 384 0.70 4.48 -24.36
C LEU A 384 0.86 3.42 -25.44
N ASP A 385 1.85 2.56 -25.24
CA ASP A 385 1.93 1.32 -25.99
C ASP A 385 0.69 0.45 -25.67
N PRO A 386 -0.15 0.11 -26.68
CA PRO A 386 -1.33 -0.73 -26.47
C PRO A 386 -1.01 -2.13 -25.94
N ALA A 387 0.17 -2.67 -26.28
CA ALA A 387 0.62 -3.97 -25.80
C ALA A 387 0.93 -3.91 -24.29
N PHE A 388 1.62 -2.85 -23.84
CA PHE A 388 1.87 -2.61 -22.42
C PHE A 388 0.56 -2.54 -21.63
N LEU A 389 -0.40 -1.73 -22.09
CA LEU A 389 -1.66 -1.56 -21.37
C LEU A 389 -2.48 -2.86 -21.34
N THR A 390 -2.52 -3.60 -22.45
CA THR A 390 -3.21 -4.90 -22.50
C THR A 390 -2.58 -5.89 -21.53
N GLN A 391 -1.25 -6.03 -21.53
CA GLN A 391 -0.53 -6.91 -20.60
C GLN A 391 -0.78 -6.52 -19.14
N ALA A 392 -0.71 -5.23 -18.82
CA ALA A 392 -0.94 -4.71 -17.47
C ALA A 392 -2.35 -5.02 -16.95
N VAL A 393 -3.36 -4.87 -17.82
CA VAL A 393 -4.75 -5.19 -17.49
C VAL A 393 -4.95 -6.69 -17.29
N GLU A 394 -4.46 -7.52 -18.20
CA GLU A 394 -4.60 -8.98 -18.11
C GLU A 394 -3.90 -9.55 -16.88
N GLN A 395 -2.68 -9.08 -16.58
CA GLN A 395 -1.95 -9.48 -15.39
C GLN A 395 -2.69 -9.07 -14.12
N GLY A 396 -3.16 -7.82 -14.06
CA GLY A 396 -3.94 -7.32 -12.93
C GLY A 396 -5.21 -8.14 -12.67
N GLN A 397 -5.98 -8.42 -13.73
CA GLN A 397 -7.17 -9.28 -13.65
C GLN A 397 -6.82 -10.67 -13.13
N LYS A 398 -5.81 -11.32 -13.71
CA LYS A 398 -5.37 -12.66 -13.28
C LYS A 398 -5.02 -12.71 -11.80
N ILE A 399 -4.29 -11.72 -11.30
CA ILE A 399 -3.89 -11.66 -9.89
C ILE A 399 -5.10 -11.47 -8.98
N SER A 400 -6.00 -10.54 -9.35
CA SER A 400 -7.22 -10.24 -8.59
C SER A 400 -8.23 -11.39 -8.57
N GLU A 401 -8.25 -12.23 -9.60
CA GLU A 401 -9.15 -13.38 -9.69
C GLU A 401 -8.58 -14.65 -9.07
N THR A 402 -7.27 -14.64 -8.78
CA THR A 402 -6.63 -15.76 -8.06
C THR A 402 -7.13 -15.74 -6.62
N PRO A 403 -7.81 -16.80 -6.14
CA PRO A 403 -8.31 -16.85 -4.77
C PRO A 403 -7.19 -16.60 -3.76
N ALA A 404 -7.49 -15.78 -2.77
CA ALA A 404 -6.67 -15.65 -1.58
C ALA A 404 -7.34 -16.43 -0.44
N THR A 405 -6.53 -17.00 0.45
CA THR A 405 -7.03 -17.65 1.65
C THR A 405 -6.16 -17.19 2.80
N TRP A 406 -6.64 -16.19 3.53
CA TRP A 406 -5.96 -15.66 4.70
C TRP A 406 -6.52 -16.31 5.96
N THR A 407 -5.63 -16.84 6.80
CA THR A 407 -6.03 -17.53 8.02
C THR A 407 -5.41 -16.83 9.23
N PRO A 408 -6.20 -16.50 10.27
CA PRO A 408 -5.66 -16.03 11.54
C PRO A 408 -4.75 -17.09 12.19
N THR A 409 -3.66 -16.66 12.80
CA THR A 409 -2.71 -17.52 13.52
C THR A 409 -2.12 -16.79 14.73
N SER A 410 -1.24 -17.45 15.49
CA SER A 410 -0.50 -16.83 16.58
C SER A 410 0.54 -15.84 16.06
N SER A 411 0.73 -14.72 16.77
CA SER A 411 1.80 -13.76 16.48
C SER A 411 3.20 -14.35 16.65
N LYS A 412 4.19 -13.76 15.97
CA LYS A 412 5.60 -14.05 16.23
C LYS A 412 6.00 -13.62 17.65
N ALA A 413 6.89 -14.40 18.25
CA ALA A 413 7.25 -14.27 19.67
C ALA A 413 7.85 -12.90 20.02
N THR A 414 8.79 -12.44 19.20
CA THR A 414 9.60 -11.24 19.50
C THR A 414 9.07 -10.00 18.78
N PRO A 415 9.22 -8.81 19.37
CA PRO A 415 8.88 -7.55 18.72
C PRO A 415 9.62 -7.34 17.40
N GLU A 416 10.90 -7.73 17.33
CA GLU A 416 11.76 -7.57 16.16
C GLU A 416 11.24 -8.42 14.99
N ALA A 417 10.85 -9.67 15.25
CA ALA A 417 10.26 -10.55 14.25
C ALA A 417 8.90 -10.03 13.75
N ARG A 418 8.04 -9.50 14.63
CA ARG A 418 6.77 -8.89 14.22
C ARG A 418 6.96 -7.65 13.35
N ARG A 419 7.87 -6.75 13.73
CA ARG A 419 8.19 -5.53 12.96
C ARG A 419 8.76 -5.89 11.59
N TYR A 420 9.70 -6.83 11.54
CA TYR A 420 10.31 -7.26 10.29
C TYR A 420 9.31 -8.00 9.38
N HIS A 421 8.47 -8.86 9.96
CA HIS A 421 7.39 -9.51 9.22
C HIS A 421 6.45 -8.47 8.58
N LEU A 422 6.03 -7.44 9.34
CA LEU A 422 5.18 -6.38 8.81
C LEU A 422 5.85 -5.57 7.68
N GLN A 423 7.17 -5.36 7.78
CA GLN A 423 7.98 -4.66 6.76
C GLN A 423 7.96 -5.42 5.42
N VAL A 424 8.16 -6.74 5.45
CA VAL A 424 8.34 -7.55 4.25
C VAL A 424 7.03 -8.14 3.73
N ALA A 425 6.25 -8.80 4.59
CA ALA A 425 5.00 -9.47 4.19
C ALA A 425 3.86 -8.47 3.93
N VAL A 426 4.01 -7.24 4.44
CA VAL A 426 2.96 -6.20 4.38
C VAL A 426 1.65 -6.72 5.00
N ALA A 427 1.74 -7.65 5.95
CA ALA A 427 0.66 -8.19 6.76
C ALA A 427 1.11 -8.28 8.22
N PRO A 428 0.21 -8.19 9.21
CA PRO A 428 0.54 -8.51 10.60
C PRO A 428 0.90 -9.98 10.74
N SER A 429 1.82 -10.28 11.66
CA SER A 429 2.29 -11.64 11.83
C SER A 429 1.19 -12.60 12.23
N ASN A 430 0.17 -12.19 12.97
CA ASN A 430 -0.96 -13.05 13.36
C ASN A 430 -1.89 -13.47 12.21
N TYR A 431 -1.46 -13.35 10.95
CA TYR A 431 -2.10 -13.91 9.77
C TYR A 431 -1.09 -14.65 8.89
N VAL A 432 -1.59 -15.63 8.15
CA VAL A 432 -0.83 -16.35 7.12
C VAL A 432 -1.67 -16.50 5.86
N TYR A 433 -1.02 -16.51 4.72
CA TYR A 433 -1.62 -16.84 3.44
C TYR A 433 -1.53 -18.36 3.24
N THR A 434 -2.67 -19.04 3.22
CA THR A 434 -2.76 -20.49 3.08
C THR A 434 -2.94 -20.88 1.62
N LEU A 435 -2.08 -21.76 1.11
CA LEU A 435 -2.23 -22.36 -0.21
C LEU A 435 -1.90 -23.84 -0.11
N ASN A 436 -2.81 -24.71 -0.56
CA ASN A 436 -2.67 -26.17 -0.48
C ASN A 436 -2.22 -26.64 0.92
N ASP A 437 -2.93 -26.15 1.94
CA ASP A 437 -2.69 -26.40 3.38
C ASP A 437 -1.32 -25.93 3.93
N PHE A 438 -0.53 -25.22 3.13
CA PHE A 438 0.72 -24.62 3.58
C PHE A 438 0.55 -23.13 3.91
N ALA A 439 1.12 -22.68 5.02
CA ALA A 439 1.06 -21.31 5.49
C ALA A 439 2.28 -20.50 5.06
N PHE A 440 2.07 -19.54 4.16
CA PHE A 440 3.03 -18.51 3.77
C PHE A 440 2.85 -17.26 4.64
N ASP A 441 3.93 -16.52 4.85
CA ASP A 441 3.88 -15.28 5.63
C ASP A 441 3.22 -14.14 4.85
N GLY A 442 3.26 -14.18 3.51
CA GLY A 442 2.59 -13.18 2.67
C GLY A 442 2.63 -13.48 1.19
N ARG A 443 2.12 -12.53 0.39
CA ARG A 443 2.07 -12.59 -1.07
C ARG A 443 2.38 -11.22 -1.68
N GLU A 444 3.36 -11.20 -2.57
CA GLU A 444 3.78 -10.04 -3.34
C GLU A 444 2.73 -9.62 -4.38
N THR A 445 2.88 -8.40 -4.89
CA THR A 445 1.99 -7.88 -5.94
C THR A 445 2.10 -8.64 -7.27
N ASP A 446 3.24 -9.28 -7.56
CA ASP A 446 3.42 -10.15 -8.72
C ASP A 446 2.91 -11.58 -8.53
N GLY A 447 2.46 -11.89 -7.31
CA GLY A 447 1.96 -13.21 -6.91
C GLY A 447 2.98 -14.12 -6.23
N THR A 448 4.25 -13.72 -6.10
CA THR A 448 5.28 -14.47 -5.36
C THR A 448 4.88 -14.71 -3.91
N LEU A 449 5.05 -15.93 -3.43
CA LEU A 449 4.72 -16.34 -2.06
C LEU A 449 5.94 -16.16 -1.15
N LEU A 450 5.72 -15.58 0.03
CA LEU A 450 6.77 -15.15 0.93
C LEU A 450 6.90 -16.02 2.18
N LEU A 451 8.14 -16.30 2.56
CA LEU A 451 8.55 -16.77 3.88
C LEU A 451 9.52 -15.74 4.45
N VAL A 452 9.25 -15.21 5.65
CA VAL A 452 9.96 -14.05 6.18
C VAL A 452 10.70 -14.39 7.48
N TYR A 453 12.00 -14.13 7.48
CA TYR A 453 12.93 -14.47 8.56
C TYR A 453 13.61 -13.20 9.10
N GLY A 454 13.22 -12.79 10.30
CA GLY A 454 13.74 -11.61 10.99
C GLY A 454 15.18 -11.75 11.48
N PRO A 455 15.68 -10.78 12.25
CA PRO A 455 17.02 -10.84 12.81
C PRO A 455 17.22 -12.03 13.77
N GLY A 456 18.46 -12.56 13.83
CA GLY A 456 18.86 -13.60 14.78
C GLY A 456 19.35 -14.91 14.15
N TYR A 457 19.31 -15.06 12.82
CA TYR A 457 19.78 -16.26 12.12
C TYR A 457 21.29 -16.26 11.92
N ASP A 458 21.94 -15.10 11.89
CA ASP A 458 23.40 -14.99 11.81
C ASP A 458 24.11 -15.70 12.98
N ALA A 459 23.46 -15.77 14.14
CA ALA A 459 23.95 -16.50 15.31
C ALA A 459 24.00 -18.03 15.09
N HIS A 460 23.30 -18.52 14.07
CA HIS A 460 23.19 -19.94 13.72
C HIS A 460 23.95 -20.29 12.42
N VAL A 461 24.83 -19.39 11.95
CA VAL A 461 25.68 -19.66 10.78
C VAL A 461 27.02 -20.25 11.21
N ASN A 462 27.35 -21.43 10.70
CA ASN A 462 28.64 -22.10 10.92
C ASN A 462 29.39 -22.27 9.58
N GLY A 463 30.40 -21.43 9.36
CA GLY A 463 31.10 -21.37 8.08
C GLY A 463 30.20 -20.84 6.95
N PRO A 464 30.12 -21.52 5.79
CA PRO A 464 29.32 -21.07 4.65
C PRO A 464 27.85 -21.55 4.71
N VAL A 465 27.45 -22.30 5.72
CA VAL A 465 26.10 -22.90 5.85
C VAL A 465 25.49 -22.61 7.22
N LEU A 466 24.21 -22.90 7.39
CA LEU A 466 23.58 -22.92 8.70
C LEU A 466 24.14 -24.09 9.54
N ASP A 467 24.23 -23.89 10.85
CA ASP A 467 24.70 -24.89 11.79
C ASP A 467 23.78 -26.12 11.77
N ALA A 468 24.28 -27.24 11.26
CA ALA A 468 23.52 -28.49 11.19
C ALA A 468 23.14 -29.06 12.56
N SER A 469 23.80 -28.64 13.64
CA SER A 469 23.44 -29.02 15.01
C SER A 469 22.33 -28.17 15.62
N TRP A 470 22.00 -27.03 14.99
CA TRP A 470 20.86 -26.23 15.37
C TRP A 470 19.58 -26.81 14.76
N GLU A 471 18.61 -27.16 15.61
CA GLU A 471 17.31 -27.75 15.22
C GLU A 471 16.59 -26.93 14.13
N GLY A 472 16.74 -25.60 14.16
CA GLY A 472 16.13 -24.71 13.17
C GLY A 472 16.62 -24.95 11.74
N THR A 473 17.83 -25.48 11.53
CA THR A 473 18.34 -25.78 10.18
C THR A 473 17.48 -26.82 9.47
N GLU A 474 17.13 -27.92 10.15
CA GLU A 474 16.26 -28.95 9.59
C GLU A 474 14.85 -28.40 9.33
N GLN A 475 14.32 -27.59 10.26
CA GLN A 475 13.01 -26.95 10.14
C GLN A 475 12.93 -26.04 8.91
N LEU A 476 13.96 -25.22 8.66
CA LEU A 476 14.02 -24.32 7.50
C LEU A 476 14.13 -25.07 6.17
N VAL A 477 14.94 -26.13 6.10
CA VAL A 477 15.06 -26.97 4.90
C VAL A 477 13.73 -27.68 4.61
N ALA A 478 13.07 -28.24 5.63
CA ALA A 478 11.76 -28.87 5.48
C ALA A 478 10.71 -27.86 5.00
N GLN A 479 10.67 -26.67 5.62
CA GLN A 479 9.76 -25.60 5.25
C GLN A 479 9.95 -25.17 3.79
N ALA A 480 11.18 -25.03 3.30
CA ALA A 480 11.44 -24.67 1.90
C ALA A 480 10.93 -25.73 0.90
N ARG A 481 11.14 -27.02 1.19
CA ARG A 481 10.62 -28.13 0.37
C ARG A 481 9.10 -28.15 0.35
N ASP A 482 8.47 -27.99 1.51
CA ASP A 482 7.03 -28.01 1.67
C ASP A 482 6.37 -26.80 1.00
N ALA A 483 6.95 -25.62 1.16
CA ALA A 483 6.54 -24.40 0.48
C ALA A 483 6.58 -24.56 -1.04
N LYS A 484 7.69 -25.08 -1.59
CA LYS A 484 7.80 -25.30 -3.04
C LYS A 484 6.77 -26.32 -3.55
N ARG A 485 6.55 -27.41 -2.81
CA ARG A 485 5.54 -28.41 -3.16
C ARG A 485 4.13 -27.81 -3.17
N ALA A 486 3.78 -27.01 -2.17
CA ALA A 486 2.48 -26.36 -2.07
C ALA A 486 2.28 -25.28 -3.14
N ALA A 487 3.33 -24.53 -3.49
CA ALA A 487 3.26 -23.43 -4.46
C ALA A 487 3.13 -23.90 -5.92
N GLY A 488 3.61 -25.10 -6.24
CA GLY A 488 3.66 -25.61 -7.61
C GLY A 488 4.50 -24.70 -8.51
N ASP A 489 3.87 -24.13 -9.53
CA ASP A 489 4.51 -23.19 -10.47
C ASP A 489 4.60 -21.75 -9.93
N THR A 490 3.93 -21.45 -8.82
CA THR A 490 4.02 -20.12 -8.19
C THR A 490 5.42 -19.92 -7.59
N PRO A 491 6.09 -18.78 -7.85
CA PRO A 491 7.38 -18.49 -7.23
C PRO A 491 7.30 -18.44 -5.70
N VAL A 492 8.35 -18.95 -5.05
CA VAL A 492 8.52 -18.90 -3.58
C VAL A 492 9.81 -18.16 -3.27
N ARG A 493 9.74 -17.24 -2.31
CA ARG A 493 10.89 -16.45 -1.86
C ARG A 493 11.03 -16.50 -0.34
N MET A 494 12.20 -16.90 0.12
CA MET A 494 12.65 -16.76 1.49
C MET A 494 13.39 -15.43 1.64
N VAL A 495 12.89 -14.56 2.52
CA VAL A 495 13.44 -13.22 2.74
C VAL A 495 14.07 -13.17 4.12
N PHE A 496 15.38 -12.95 4.17
CA PHE A 496 16.15 -12.83 5.42
C PHE A 496 16.53 -11.38 5.71
N ALA A 497 16.47 -11.00 6.98
CA ALA A 497 16.95 -9.70 7.45
C ALA A 497 18.47 -9.56 7.35
N GLU A 498 19.19 -10.68 7.52
CA GLU A 498 20.64 -10.70 7.66
C GLU A 498 21.30 -11.31 6.40
N PRO A 499 22.28 -10.61 5.78
CA PRO A 499 22.89 -11.09 4.53
C PRO A 499 23.65 -12.39 4.70
N ARG A 500 24.36 -12.56 5.83
CA ARG A 500 25.15 -13.76 6.11
C ARG A 500 24.24 -14.99 6.30
N ALA A 501 23.11 -14.85 6.99
CA ALA A 501 22.08 -15.88 7.07
C ALA A 501 21.48 -16.23 5.71
N ALA A 502 21.20 -15.24 4.86
CA ALA A 502 20.69 -15.47 3.51
C ALA A 502 21.69 -16.26 2.64
N ASP A 503 22.97 -15.88 2.68
CA ASP A 503 24.06 -16.59 2.00
C ASP A 503 24.18 -18.04 2.50
N ALA A 504 24.16 -18.21 3.81
CA ALA A 504 24.22 -19.52 4.45
C ALA A 504 23.01 -20.39 4.11
N MET A 505 21.80 -19.81 4.06
CA MET A 505 20.59 -20.53 3.68
C MET A 505 20.64 -20.98 2.22
N ARG A 506 21.13 -20.13 1.29
CA ARG A 506 21.34 -20.54 -0.12
C ARG A 506 22.23 -21.77 -0.21
N ALA A 507 23.41 -21.71 0.41
CA ALA A 507 24.34 -22.85 0.43
C ALA A 507 23.74 -24.08 1.12
N THR A 508 22.93 -23.89 2.17
CA THR A 508 22.26 -24.99 2.89
C THR A 508 21.19 -25.66 2.02
N LEU A 509 20.38 -24.90 1.27
CA LEU A 509 19.39 -25.44 0.33
C LEU A 509 20.07 -26.20 -0.81
N ASP A 510 21.14 -25.64 -1.37
CA ASP A 510 21.93 -26.27 -2.44
C ASP A 510 22.52 -27.61 -1.97
N ALA A 511 23.13 -27.63 -0.78
CA ALA A 511 23.66 -28.86 -0.17
C ALA A 511 22.58 -29.92 0.11
N ASN A 512 21.32 -29.50 0.25
CA ASN A 512 20.15 -30.34 0.51
C ASN A 512 19.32 -30.65 -0.75
N GLY A 513 19.80 -30.24 -1.94
CA GLY A 513 19.12 -30.48 -3.22
C GLY A 513 17.77 -29.79 -3.37
N VAL A 514 17.52 -28.72 -2.62
CA VAL A 514 16.26 -27.95 -2.69
C VAL A 514 16.41 -26.87 -3.76
N THR A 515 15.57 -26.92 -4.79
CA THR A 515 15.60 -25.99 -5.92
C THR A 515 14.27 -25.28 -6.10
N GLY A 516 14.27 -24.16 -6.84
CA GLY A 516 13.04 -23.42 -7.15
C GLY A 516 12.49 -22.57 -6.00
N VAL A 517 13.31 -22.31 -4.97
CA VAL A 517 13.05 -21.36 -3.89
C VAL A 517 14.12 -20.27 -3.97
N GLU A 518 13.70 -19.02 -4.17
CA GLU A 518 14.60 -17.88 -4.17
C GLU A 518 14.94 -17.48 -2.72
N VAL A 519 16.20 -17.13 -2.45
CA VAL A 519 16.60 -16.60 -1.14
C VAL A 519 17.24 -15.24 -1.33
N VAL A 520 16.65 -14.23 -0.72
CA VAL A 520 17.08 -12.83 -0.84
C VAL A 520 17.32 -12.20 0.53
N THR A 521 18.04 -11.08 0.53
CA THR A 521 18.25 -10.26 1.71
C THR A 521 17.47 -8.96 1.58
N VAL A 522 16.66 -8.64 2.58
CA VAL A 522 16.05 -7.32 2.76
C VAL A 522 16.39 -6.86 4.17
N PRO A 523 17.32 -5.91 4.36
CA PRO A 523 17.72 -5.46 5.70
C PRO A 523 16.53 -4.96 6.53
N ALA A 524 16.53 -5.26 7.83
CA ALA A 524 15.57 -4.69 8.75
C ALA A 524 15.75 -3.17 8.82
N VAL A 525 14.66 -2.41 8.70
CA VAL A 525 14.70 -0.97 8.93
C VAL A 525 14.90 -0.74 10.43
N VAL A 526 16.00 -0.09 10.79
CA VAL A 526 16.22 0.41 12.15
C VAL A 526 15.41 1.70 12.31
N ARG A 527 14.25 1.63 12.95
CA ARG A 527 13.51 2.83 13.35
C ARG A 527 14.17 3.41 14.61
N SER A 528 14.84 4.54 14.45
CA SER A 528 15.43 5.34 15.54
C SER A 528 14.38 5.98 16.42
#